data_AF-A0A2K0TUL1-F1
#
_entry.id   AF-A0A2K0TUL1-F1
#
_cell.length_a   1.000
_cell.length_b   1.000
_cell.length_c   1.000
_cell.angle_alpha   90.00
_cell.angle_beta   90.00
_cell.angle_gamma   90.00
#
_symmetry.space_group_name_H-M   'P 1'
#
loop_
_entity.id
_entity.type
_entity.pdbx_description
1 polymer ?
#
loop_
_entity_poly.entity_id
_entity_poly.type
_entity_poly.pdbx_seq_one_letter_code
_entity_poly.pdbx_strand_id
1 'polypeptide(L)'
;MPPRIQFPSASLCCRAALGTPATSLTACLARLTLQQTRNASILGSLANNPGAVQKKKRVGRGPSSGHGKTSGRGHKGQGQHGKVKPWFQGGQTPLIVKHGRKGFDNL
;
A
#
# COMPACT_ATOMS: atom_id res chain seq x y z
N MET A 1 8.90 -2.29 -32.75
CA MET A 1 7.60 -2.69 -32.17
C MET A 1 6.77 -1.44 -31.97
N PRO A 2 5.51 -1.38 -32.43
CA PRO A 2 4.66 -0.21 -32.18
C PRO A 2 4.27 -0.12 -30.69
N PRO A 3 4.03 1.09 -30.14
CA PRO A 3 3.69 1.27 -28.73
C PRO A 3 2.26 0.78 -28.43
N ARG A 4 2.08 0.10 -27.29
CA ARG A 4 0.75 -0.20 -26.75
C ARG A 4 0.05 1.09 -26.35
N ILE A 5 -1.01 1.44 -27.08
CA ILE A 5 -1.95 2.51 -26.71
C ILE A 5 -2.63 2.09 -25.39
N GLN A 6 -2.45 2.87 -24.33
CA GLN A 6 -3.18 2.71 -23.07
C GLN A 6 -4.55 3.37 -23.20
N PHE A 7 -5.62 2.59 -23.10
CA PHE A 7 -6.96 3.13 -22.89
C PHE A 7 -6.98 3.85 -21.53
N PRO A 8 -7.54 5.08 -21.44
CA PRO A 8 -7.67 5.75 -20.16
C PRO A 8 -8.71 5.01 -19.34
N SER A 9 -8.28 4.38 -18.25
CA SER A 9 -9.17 4.06 -17.14
C SER A 9 -9.60 5.40 -16.55
N ALA A 10 -10.78 5.86 -16.95
CA ALA A 10 -11.41 7.04 -16.37
C ALA A 10 -11.80 6.73 -14.92
N SER A 11 -10.83 6.83 -14.00
CA SER A 11 -11.10 7.17 -12.61
C SER A 11 -11.23 8.68 -12.53
N LEU A 12 -12.36 9.21 -13.01
CA LEU A 12 -12.72 10.59 -12.68
C LEU A 12 -13.50 10.54 -11.37
N CYS A 13 -12.80 10.91 -10.31
CA CYS A 13 -13.38 11.43 -9.09
C CYS A 13 -14.40 12.52 -9.44
N CYS A 14 -15.67 12.17 -9.44
CA CYS A 14 -16.74 13.12 -9.26
C CYS A 14 -17.37 12.82 -7.90
N ARG A 15 -16.97 13.57 -6.87
CA ARG A 15 -17.87 13.86 -5.74
C ARG A 15 -19.00 14.70 -6.31
N ALA A 16 -20.03 14.05 -6.85
CA ALA A 16 -21.28 14.72 -7.18
C ALA A 16 -22.00 14.97 -5.85
N ALA A 17 -22.24 16.25 -5.57
CA ALA A 17 -23.10 16.69 -4.48
C ALA A 17 -24.48 16.04 -4.61
N LEU A 18 -25.02 15.61 -3.48
CA LEU A 18 -26.39 15.16 -3.32
C LEU A 18 -27.34 16.26 -3.81
N GLY A 19 -28.15 15.97 -4.83
CA GLY A 19 -29.19 16.92 -5.21
C GLY A 19 -29.78 16.74 -6.61
N THR A 20 -30.27 15.55 -6.97
CA THR A 20 -31.38 15.43 -7.95
C THR A 20 -32.19 14.15 -7.67
N PRO A 21 -33.53 14.23 -7.62
CA PRO A 21 -34.37 13.05 -7.49
C PRO A 21 -34.36 12.23 -8.78
N ALA A 22 -34.24 10.92 -8.63
CA ALA A 22 -34.22 9.94 -9.71
C ALA A 22 -35.51 10.00 -10.55
N THR A 23 -35.43 10.55 -11.77
CA THR A 23 -36.54 10.57 -12.73
C THR A 23 -36.14 10.03 -14.10
N SER A 24 -35.15 9.12 -14.17
CA SER A 24 -34.91 8.37 -15.39
C SER A 24 -34.80 6.87 -15.11
N LEU A 25 -35.64 6.10 -15.80
CA LEU A 25 -35.58 4.63 -15.91
C LEU A 25 -34.15 4.17 -16.26
N THR A 26 -33.42 4.98 -17.02
CA THR A 26 -32.02 4.78 -17.39
C THR A 26 -31.08 4.80 -16.18
N ALA A 27 -31.30 5.66 -15.18
CA ALA A 27 -30.51 5.69 -13.95
C ALA A 27 -30.84 4.50 -13.01
N CYS A 28 -32.08 4.02 -13.01
CA CYS A 28 -32.47 2.79 -12.29
C CYS A 28 -31.89 1.52 -12.95
N LEU A 29 -31.91 1.42 -14.28
CA LEU A 29 -31.33 0.29 -15.02
C LEU A 29 -29.80 0.29 -15.02
N ALA A 30 -29.15 1.47 -14.92
CA ALA A 30 -27.71 1.57 -14.75
C ALA A 30 -27.23 1.01 -13.38
N ARG A 31 -28.11 0.92 -12.37
CA ARG A 31 -27.83 0.19 -11.12
C ARG A 31 -28.07 -1.31 -11.22
N LEU A 32 -28.73 -1.77 -12.28
CA LEU A 32 -28.99 -3.18 -12.59
C LEU A 32 -27.91 -3.84 -13.44
N THR A 33 -26.83 -3.14 -13.81
CA THR A 33 -25.61 -3.82 -14.28
C THR A 33 -24.93 -4.52 -13.10
N LEU A 34 -25.62 -5.54 -12.59
CA LEU A 34 -25.11 -6.60 -11.75
C LEU A 34 -23.78 -7.04 -12.35
N GLN A 35 -22.75 -7.05 -11.52
CA GLN A 35 -21.45 -7.62 -11.85
C GLN A 35 -21.67 -9.06 -12.32
N GLN A 36 -21.69 -9.27 -13.63
CA GLN A 36 -21.80 -10.60 -14.20
C GLN A 36 -20.46 -11.32 -14.04
N THR A 37 -20.25 -11.98 -12.91
CA THR A 37 -19.08 -12.81 -12.68
C THR A 37 -19.30 -14.17 -13.37
N ARG A 38 -18.67 -14.37 -14.54
CA ARG A 38 -18.71 -15.67 -15.24
C ARG A 38 -17.69 -16.62 -14.61
N ASN A 39 -17.92 -17.02 -13.35
CA ASN A 39 -17.06 -18.00 -12.70
C ASN A 39 -17.56 -19.41 -13.07
N ALA A 40 -16.75 -20.18 -13.78
CA ALA A 40 -17.12 -21.52 -14.25
C ALA A 40 -17.14 -22.59 -13.12
N SER A 41 -16.41 -22.36 -12.02
CA SER A 41 -16.37 -23.25 -10.86
C SER A 41 -16.25 -22.46 -9.55
N ILE A 42 -16.60 -23.09 -8.43
CA ILE A 42 -16.56 -22.50 -7.09
C ILE A 42 -15.15 -22.03 -6.71
N LEU A 43 -14.11 -22.72 -7.20
CA LEU A 43 -12.71 -22.36 -6.94
C LEU A 43 -12.35 -20.98 -7.52
N GLY A 44 -13.04 -20.50 -8.57
CA GLY A 44 -12.78 -19.21 -9.18
C GLY A 44 -13.37 -18.00 -8.44
N SER A 45 -14.25 -18.23 -7.47
CA SER A 45 -14.95 -17.17 -6.71
C SER A 45 -14.51 -17.07 -5.25
N LEU A 46 -13.52 -17.83 -4.83
CA LEU A 46 -13.04 -17.82 -3.43
C LEU A 46 -12.27 -16.53 -3.16
N ALA A 47 -12.61 -15.86 -2.05
CA ALA A 47 -11.89 -14.71 -1.53
C ALA A 47 -11.87 -14.76 -0.01
N ASN A 48 -10.85 -14.13 0.59
CA ASN A 48 -10.77 -13.99 2.04
C ASN A 48 -11.78 -12.94 2.54
N ASN A 49 -12.03 -12.96 3.86
CA ASN A 49 -12.81 -11.92 4.52
C ASN A 49 -12.20 -10.52 4.25
N PRO A 50 -13.02 -9.48 4.06
CA PRO A 50 -12.54 -8.13 3.81
C PRO A 50 -11.65 -7.67 4.98
N GLY A 51 -10.46 -7.13 4.66
CA GLY A 51 -9.48 -6.69 5.66
C GLY A 51 -8.55 -7.79 6.18
N ALA A 52 -8.76 -9.06 5.84
CA ALA A 52 -7.85 -10.15 6.21
C ALA A 52 -6.44 -9.97 5.60
N VAL A 53 -6.34 -9.27 4.46
CA VAL A 53 -5.06 -9.00 3.78
C VAL A 53 -4.92 -7.51 3.47
N GLN A 54 -3.77 -6.94 3.82
CA GLN A 54 -3.41 -5.58 3.47
C GLN A 54 -2.48 -5.52 2.26
N LYS A 55 -2.57 -4.43 1.49
CA LYS A 55 -1.71 -4.23 0.31
C LYS A 55 -0.27 -3.98 0.74
N LYS A 56 0.66 -4.83 0.29
CA LYS A 56 2.10 -4.64 0.55
C LYS A 56 2.62 -3.36 -0.09
N LYS A 57 3.39 -2.58 0.68
CA LYS A 57 4.14 -1.42 0.18
C LYS A 57 5.24 -1.87 -0.79
N ARG A 58 5.15 -1.45 -2.06
CA ARG A 58 6.14 -1.73 -3.10
C ARG A 58 6.96 -0.48 -3.37
N VAL A 59 8.23 -0.47 -2.94
CA VAL A 59 9.13 0.68 -3.11
C VAL A 59 9.80 0.67 -4.49
N GLY A 60 10.19 1.84 -5.00
CA GLY A 60 10.89 1.98 -6.28
C GLY A 60 10.01 1.66 -7.50
N ARG A 61 8.72 1.99 -7.48
CA ARG A 61 7.76 1.73 -8.56
C ARG A 61 7.10 3.03 -9.07
N GLY A 62 7.93 3.98 -9.50
CA GLY A 62 7.49 5.26 -10.07
C GLY A 62 7.11 6.32 -9.01
N PRO A 63 7.06 7.61 -9.42
CA PRO A 63 6.85 8.73 -8.48
C PRO A 63 5.46 8.73 -7.84
N SER A 64 4.41 8.40 -8.61
CA SER A 64 3.01 8.36 -8.14
C SER A 64 2.79 7.36 -6.99
N SER A 65 3.65 6.35 -6.85
CA SER A 65 3.60 5.39 -5.73
C SER A 65 3.93 6.00 -4.35
N GLY A 66 4.42 7.25 -4.28
CA GLY A 66 4.88 7.90 -3.05
C GLY A 66 6.24 7.40 -2.54
N HIS A 67 6.79 6.33 -3.13
CA HIS A 67 8.06 5.72 -2.73
C HIS A 67 8.97 5.44 -3.93
N GLY A 68 8.90 6.29 -4.97
CA GLY A 68 9.67 6.13 -6.20
C GLY A 68 11.15 6.45 -6.01
N LYS A 69 11.50 7.75 -5.99
CA LYS A 69 12.88 8.22 -6.18
C LYS A 69 13.87 7.70 -5.15
N THR A 70 13.52 7.73 -3.87
CA THR A 70 14.41 7.37 -2.76
C THR A 70 14.09 6.01 -2.15
N SER A 71 13.03 5.34 -2.64
CA SER A 71 12.51 4.10 -2.04
C SER A 71 12.26 4.19 -0.52
N GLY A 72 12.01 5.39 0.01
CA GLY A 72 11.80 5.64 1.43
C GLY A 72 13.08 5.66 2.28
N ARG A 73 14.27 5.67 1.67
CA ARG A 73 15.54 5.64 2.40
C ARG A 73 16.07 7.06 2.74
N GLY A 74 15.77 8.08 1.93
CA GLY A 74 16.30 9.46 2.09
C GLY A 74 17.33 9.87 1.03
N HIS A 75 18.25 10.78 1.38
CA HIS A 75 19.26 11.34 0.46
C HIS A 75 20.70 11.20 1.00
N LYS A 76 21.63 10.74 0.14
CA LYS A 76 23.10 10.81 0.28
C LYS A 76 23.68 10.60 1.70
N GLY A 77 23.17 9.63 2.46
CA GLY A 77 23.67 9.24 3.78
C GLY A 77 24.13 7.79 3.82
N GLN A 78 24.83 7.38 4.87
CA GLN A 78 25.34 6.00 5.02
C GLN A 78 24.23 4.95 4.92
N GLY A 79 23.02 5.23 5.43
CA GLY A 79 21.85 4.33 5.34
C GLY A 79 21.33 4.10 3.91
N GLN A 80 21.79 4.89 2.93
CA GLN A 80 21.46 4.71 1.52
C GLN A 80 22.36 3.67 0.86
N HIS A 81 23.64 3.70 1.23
CA HIS A 81 24.71 2.93 0.62
C HIS A 81 24.98 1.61 1.36
N GLY A 82 24.71 1.57 2.67
CA GLY A 82 24.98 0.43 3.52
C GLY A 82 24.02 0.30 4.70
N LYS A 83 24.46 -0.43 5.72
CA LYS A 83 23.70 -0.69 6.95
C LYS A 83 24.44 -0.15 8.15
N VAL A 84 23.72 0.53 9.04
CA VAL A 84 24.19 0.89 10.38
C VAL A 84 23.42 0.02 11.37
N LYS A 85 24.09 -0.47 12.42
CA LYS A 85 23.45 -1.27 13.46
C LYS A 85 22.40 -0.39 14.18
N PRO A 86 21.15 -0.86 14.40
CA PRO A 86 20.10 -0.04 15.03
C PRO A 86 20.46 0.48 16.42
N TRP A 87 21.29 -0.25 17.17
CA TRP A 87 21.74 0.13 18.53
C TRP A 87 23.02 0.97 18.55
N PHE A 88 23.55 1.38 17.39
CA PHE A 88 24.74 2.22 17.33
C PHE A 88 24.41 3.67 17.69
N GLN A 89 25.10 4.23 18.68
CA GLN A 89 24.87 5.59 19.21
C GLN A 89 25.86 6.63 18.66
N GLY A 90 26.48 6.38 17.49
CA GLY A 90 27.38 7.36 16.85
C GLY A 90 28.79 7.46 17.45
N GLY A 91 29.17 6.56 18.36
CA GLY A 91 30.47 6.56 19.03
C GLY A 91 30.38 6.66 20.56
N GLN A 92 29.20 7.02 21.09
CA GLN A 92 28.93 7.01 22.52
C GLN A 92 28.90 5.58 23.08
N THR A 93 29.37 5.41 24.32
CA THR A 93 29.29 4.14 25.06
C THR A 93 27.81 3.76 25.30
N PRO A 94 27.36 2.56 24.91
CA PRO A 94 25.97 2.15 25.09
C PRO A 94 25.56 2.09 26.56
N LEU A 95 24.28 2.37 26.84
CA LEU A 95 23.74 2.44 28.21
C LEU A 95 23.93 1.14 29.00
N ILE A 96 23.84 -0.02 28.33
CA ILE A 96 24.04 -1.34 28.94
C ILE A 96 25.48 -1.54 29.44
N VAL A 97 26.45 -0.90 28.78
CA VAL A 97 27.86 -0.92 29.20
C VAL A 97 28.08 0.08 30.32
N LYS A 98 27.45 1.25 30.23
CA LYS A 98 27.57 2.31 31.25
C LYS A 98 26.96 1.92 32.60
N HIS A 99 25.76 1.34 32.60
CA HIS A 99 25.02 1.02 33.82
C HIS A 99 25.08 -0.46 34.21
N GLY A 100 25.49 -1.34 33.30
CA GLY A 100 25.49 -2.79 33.51
C GLY A 100 24.10 -3.43 33.43
N ARG A 101 24.07 -4.77 33.46
CA ARG A 101 22.83 -5.53 33.70
C ARG A 101 22.55 -5.53 35.20
N LYS A 102 21.29 -5.31 35.59
CA LYS A 102 20.87 -5.31 36.99
C LYS A 102 20.20 -6.64 37.32
N GLY A 103 20.61 -7.27 38.43
CA GLY A 103 20.00 -8.50 38.96
C GLY A 103 20.40 -9.77 38.19
N PHE A 104 19.64 -10.84 38.40
CA PHE A 104 19.73 -12.13 37.73
C PHE A 104 18.34 -12.76 37.60
N ASP A 105 18.16 -13.68 36.65
CA ASP A 105 16.91 -14.41 36.46
C ASP A 105 16.88 -15.62 37.42
N ASN A 106 15.83 -15.75 38.23
CA ASN A 106 15.61 -16.94 39.08
C ASN A 106 14.85 -17.98 38.26
N LEU A 107 15.60 -18.94 37.70
CA LEU A 107 15.09 -20.02 36.85
C LEU A 107 14.20 -21.00 37.64
#